data_AF-A0A969XIS6-F1
#
_entry.id   AF-A0A969XIS6-F1
#
_cell.length_a   1.000
_cell.length_b   1.000
_cell.length_c   1.000
_cell.angle_alpha   90.00
_cell.angle_beta   90.00
_cell.angle_gamma   90.00
#
_symmetry.space_group_name_H-M   'P 1'
#
loop_
_entity.id
_entity.type
_entity.pdbx_description
1 polymer ?
#
loop_
_entity_poly.entity_id
_entity_poly.type
_entity_poly.pdbx_seq_one_letter_code
_entity_poly.pdbx_strand_id
1 'polypeptide(L)'
;MNGLFDLWGKTVAGDPMAFHPALYHMLDAAQVARVLLGPAAPTGWRQALGRALGCGEDTACATVPWLVALHDLGKCSQAFQEMVPEQRARLAERGVPFGRRAMSTLRHPVVGAAAWAALQSDPIGALPEPLSWAACQVVGGHHGVWLKAGQTRDAARRIAAMEPRYWAEARSAAVEWLWEQLHPACPDGDLDLSTAIMCLSGFTILCDWLASDERFFPAAPDVAPEAYGALSEERARDAVRSAGFLQPSSSAASTAFGRLFADLGAPRPLQETVDAIPADLLAEPVLACIEAPTGEGKTEAALALAHRIGALRGTDALYYALPTMATSNQMFRRLKAHLTER
;
A
#
# COMPACT_ATOMS: atom_id res chain seq x y z
N MET A 1 4.53 6.42 -27.72
CA MET A 1 5.51 5.32 -27.87
C MET A 1 4.79 4.07 -28.35
N ASN A 2 5.35 3.32 -29.32
CA ASN A 2 4.73 2.07 -29.78
C ASN A 2 4.92 0.95 -28.74
N GLY A 3 3.89 0.14 -28.47
CA GLY A 3 3.99 -1.07 -27.64
C GLY A 3 4.05 -0.90 -26.11
N LEU A 4 3.82 0.31 -25.57
CA LEU A 4 3.89 0.56 -24.12
C LEU A 4 2.82 -0.24 -23.34
N PHE A 5 1.58 -0.24 -23.83
CA PHE A 5 0.47 -1.00 -23.23
C PHE A 5 0.50 -2.49 -23.59
N ASP A 6 1.44 -2.91 -24.44
CA ASP A 6 1.63 -4.32 -24.76
C ASP A 6 2.55 -5.03 -23.77
N LEU A 7 3.28 -4.28 -22.94
CA LEU A 7 4.15 -4.83 -21.90
C LEU A 7 3.30 -5.50 -20.82
N TRP A 8 3.56 -6.77 -20.52
CA TRP A 8 2.75 -7.52 -19.57
C TRP A 8 3.19 -7.25 -18.13
N GLY A 9 2.22 -7.14 -17.22
CA GLY A 9 2.40 -7.12 -15.77
C GLY A 9 2.05 -8.45 -15.13
N LYS A 10 1.04 -9.14 -15.69
CA LYS A 10 0.62 -10.51 -15.38
C LYS A 10 0.30 -11.27 -16.66
N THR A 11 0.46 -12.58 -16.67
CA THR A 11 0.20 -13.46 -17.81
C THR A 11 -0.87 -14.49 -17.47
N VAL A 12 -1.72 -14.85 -18.42
CA VAL A 12 -2.56 -16.05 -18.32
C VAL A 12 -1.80 -17.26 -18.89
N ALA A 13 -1.83 -18.37 -18.16
CA ALA A 13 -1.12 -19.58 -18.57
C ALA A 13 -1.71 -20.13 -19.89
N GLY A 14 -0.84 -20.39 -20.87
CA GLY A 14 -1.20 -20.99 -22.15
C GLY A 14 -1.83 -20.05 -23.18
N ASP A 15 -1.94 -18.75 -22.88
CA ASP A 15 -2.39 -17.75 -23.85
C ASP A 15 -1.57 -16.45 -23.73
N PRO A 16 -0.59 -16.20 -24.63
CA PRO A 16 0.21 -14.97 -24.60
C PRO A 16 -0.60 -13.72 -24.97
N MET A 17 -1.77 -13.88 -25.59
CA MET A 17 -2.68 -12.77 -25.93
C MET A 17 -3.54 -12.38 -24.73
N ALA A 18 -3.82 -13.30 -23.81
CA ALA A 18 -4.46 -13.00 -22.54
C ALA A 18 -3.42 -12.58 -21.49
N PHE A 19 -3.15 -11.27 -21.41
CA PHE A 19 -2.26 -10.69 -20.41
C PHE A 19 -2.86 -9.45 -19.79
N HIS A 20 -2.42 -9.12 -18.57
CA HIS A 20 -2.74 -7.83 -17.96
C HIS A 20 -1.58 -6.86 -18.22
N PRO A 21 -1.79 -5.72 -18.87
CA PRO A 21 -0.73 -4.74 -19.10
C PRO A 21 -0.05 -4.29 -17.80
N ALA A 22 1.26 -4.06 -17.84
CA ALA A 22 2.04 -3.61 -16.69
C ALA A 22 1.56 -2.25 -16.18
N LEU A 23 1.27 -1.32 -17.09
CA LEU A 23 0.72 0.00 -16.74
C LEU A 23 -0.66 -0.11 -16.09
N TYR A 24 -1.47 -1.09 -16.50
CA TYR A 24 -2.79 -1.30 -15.92
C TYR A 24 -2.66 -1.82 -14.49
N HIS A 25 -1.79 -2.79 -14.22
CA HIS A 25 -1.50 -3.24 -12.85
C HIS A 25 -0.96 -2.12 -11.95
N MET A 26 -0.05 -1.29 -12.47
CA MET A 26 0.47 -0.13 -11.77
C MET A 26 -0.64 0.87 -11.41
N LEU A 27 -1.54 1.14 -12.35
CA LEU A 27 -2.70 2.01 -12.11
C LEU A 27 -3.70 1.36 -11.14
N ASP A 28 -3.91 0.04 -11.20
CA ASP A 28 -4.78 -0.70 -10.29
C ASP A 28 -4.33 -0.53 -8.83
N ALA A 29 -3.03 -0.72 -8.57
CA ALA A 29 -2.45 -0.50 -7.24
C ALA A 29 -2.63 0.97 -6.77
N ALA A 30 -2.48 1.93 -7.69
CA ALA A 30 -2.73 3.34 -7.39
C ALA A 30 -4.20 3.65 -7.08
N GLN A 31 -5.14 3.04 -7.81
CA GLN A 31 -6.57 3.22 -7.56
C GLN A 31 -6.98 2.57 -6.24
N VAL A 32 -6.40 1.41 -5.89
CA VAL A 32 -6.55 0.82 -4.55
C VAL A 32 -6.06 1.78 -3.48
N ALA A 33 -4.88 2.40 -3.66
CA ALA A 33 -4.38 3.42 -2.76
C ALA A 33 -5.34 4.62 -2.63
N ARG A 34 -5.90 5.13 -3.74
CA ARG A 34 -6.90 6.23 -3.71
C ARG A 34 -8.14 5.85 -2.92
N VAL A 35 -8.63 4.62 -3.04
CA VAL A 35 -9.79 4.16 -2.28
C VAL A 35 -9.46 4.04 -0.79
N LEU A 36 -8.30 3.48 -0.43
CA LEU A 36 -7.85 3.34 0.97
C LEU A 36 -7.56 4.67 1.66
N LEU A 37 -7.20 5.71 0.90
CA LEU A 37 -6.98 7.07 1.41
C LEU A 37 -8.24 7.94 1.35
N GLY A 38 -9.24 7.50 0.59
CA GLY A 38 -10.49 8.21 0.39
C GLY A 38 -11.35 8.33 1.65
N PRO A 39 -12.42 9.14 1.59
CA PRO A 39 -13.26 9.45 2.74
C PRO A 39 -14.06 8.24 3.28
N ALA A 40 -14.26 7.20 2.46
CA ALA A 40 -14.97 5.98 2.86
C ALA A 40 -14.10 5.00 3.67
N ALA A 41 -12.77 5.17 3.66
CA ALA A 41 -11.84 4.33 4.39
C ALA A 41 -11.45 4.97 5.75
N PRO A 42 -10.97 4.17 6.72
CA PRO A 42 -10.49 4.67 8.00
C PRO A 42 -9.45 5.79 7.84
N THR A 43 -9.62 6.86 8.61
CA THR A 43 -8.78 8.06 8.58
C THR A 43 -7.32 7.78 8.94
N GLY A 44 -7.07 6.69 9.69
CA GLY A 44 -5.75 6.29 10.16
C GLY A 44 -4.72 6.13 9.03
N TRP A 45 -5.12 5.70 7.84
CA TRP A 45 -4.21 5.56 6.69
C TRP A 45 -3.61 6.90 6.27
N ARG A 46 -4.46 7.87 5.94
CA ARG A 46 -4.02 9.20 5.49
C ARG A 46 -3.34 10.00 6.60
N GLN A 47 -3.74 9.82 7.86
CA GLN A 47 -3.04 10.42 9.00
C GLN A 47 -1.65 9.84 9.23
N ALA A 48 -1.48 8.53 9.10
CA ALA A 48 -0.18 7.89 9.24
C ALA A 48 0.75 8.30 8.10
N LEU A 49 0.26 8.30 6.86
CA LEU A 49 1.04 8.66 5.68
C LEU A 49 1.36 10.16 5.62
N GLY A 50 0.42 11.04 5.97
CA GLY A 50 0.68 12.49 6.08
C GLY A 50 1.79 12.78 7.08
N ARG A 51 1.72 12.19 8.29
CA ARG A 51 2.80 12.30 9.29
C ARG A 51 4.12 11.73 8.79
N ALA A 52 4.12 10.57 8.15
CA ALA A 52 5.33 9.95 7.63
C ALA A 52 6.00 10.79 6.52
N LEU A 53 5.20 11.46 5.70
CA LEU A 53 5.66 12.32 4.61
C LEU A 53 5.89 13.78 5.03
N GLY A 54 5.65 14.13 6.30
CA GLY A 54 5.77 15.50 6.79
C GLY A 54 4.77 16.48 6.16
N CYS A 55 3.64 16.00 5.65
CA CYS A 55 2.67 16.83 4.92
C CYS A 55 1.22 16.64 5.41
N GLY A 56 0.32 17.48 4.93
CA GLY A 56 -1.11 17.38 5.22
C GLY A 56 -1.78 16.15 4.59
N GLU A 57 -2.94 15.75 5.12
CA GLU A 57 -3.71 14.60 4.63
C GLU A 57 -4.04 14.71 3.12
N ASP A 58 -4.42 15.90 2.65
CA ASP A 58 -4.78 16.13 1.24
C ASP A 58 -3.57 15.92 0.31
N THR A 59 -2.41 16.46 0.67
CA THR A 59 -1.16 16.26 -0.07
C THR A 59 -0.79 14.78 -0.10
N ALA A 60 -0.87 14.08 1.04
CA ALA A 60 -0.61 12.65 1.08
C ALA A 60 -1.58 11.84 0.21
N CYS A 61 -2.88 12.18 0.22
CA CYS A 61 -3.90 11.53 -0.61
C CYS A 61 -3.65 11.73 -2.11
N ALA A 62 -3.08 12.87 -2.51
CA ALA A 62 -2.71 13.13 -3.90
C ALA A 62 -1.39 12.45 -4.30
N THR A 63 -0.36 12.49 -3.46
CA THR A 63 1.00 12.00 -3.81
C THR A 63 1.14 10.48 -3.72
N VAL A 64 0.61 9.86 -2.64
CA VAL A 64 0.87 8.44 -2.33
C VAL A 64 0.42 7.49 -3.43
N PRO A 65 -0.77 7.65 -4.07
CA PRO A 65 -1.19 6.78 -5.15
C PRO A 65 -0.19 6.70 -6.30
N TRP A 66 0.43 7.83 -6.67
CA TRP A 66 1.44 7.86 -7.71
C TRP A 66 2.74 7.17 -7.26
N LEU A 67 3.18 7.34 -6.01
CA LEU A 67 4.32 6.59 -5.48
C LEU A 67 4.07 5.07 -5.48
N VAL A 68 2.86 4.63 -5.11
CA VAL A 68 2.43 3.24 -5.16
C VAL A 68 2.44 2.71 -6.59
N ALA A 69 1.96 3.50 -7.56
CA ALA A 69 1.91 3.10 -8.97
C ALA A 69 3.29 2.68 -9.52
N LEU A 70 4.36 3.27 -9.00
CA LEU A 70 5.71 3.07 -9.53
C LEU A 70 6.40 1.79 -9.01
N HIS A 71 5.79 1.05 -8.07
CA HIS A 71 6.39 -0.14 -7.46
C HIS A 71 6.90 -1.16 -8.50
N ASP A 72 6.14 -1.33 -9.59
CA ASP A 72 6.39 -2.30 -10.65
C ASP A 72 7.03 -1.70 -11.91
N LEU A 73 7.58 -0.48 -11.83
CA LEU A 73 8.21 0.18 -12.98
C LEU A 73 9.33 -0.66 -13.62
N GLY A 74 10.00 -1.50 -12.82
CA GLY A 74 11.00 -2.46 -13.29
C GLY A 74 10.46 -3.54 -14.23
N LYS A 75 9.14 -3.77 -14.30
CA LYS A 75 8.51 -4.66 -15.28
C LYS A 75 8.55 -4.09 -16.71
N CYS A 76 8.69 -2.76 -16.84
CA CYS A 76 8.96 -2.09 -18.12
C CYS A 76 10.45 -2.23 -18.48
N SER A 77 10.92 -3.46 -18.62
CA SER A 77 12.31 -3.79 -18.91
C SER A 77 12.43 -5.04 -19.74
N GLN A 78 13.54 -5.15 -20.47
CA GLN A 78 13.87 -6.36 -21.20
C GLN A 78 13.93 -7.57 -20.25
N ALA A 79 14.57 -7.40 -19.09
CA ALA A 79 14.79 -8.44 -18.10
C ALA A 79 13.49 -9.11 -17.65
N PHE A 80 12.44 -8.33 -17.43
CA PHE A 80 11.14 -8.87 -17.03
C PHE A 80 10.34 -9.39 -18.22
N GLN A 81 10.25 -8.60 -19.30
CA GLN A 81 9.39 -8.94 -20.44
C GLN A 81 9.84 -10.19 -21.21
N GLU A 82 11.12 -10.57 -21.10
CA GLU A 82 11.66 -11.79 -21.72
C GLU A 82 11.51 -13.06 -20.87
N MET A 83 11.03 -12.96 -19.61
CA MET A 83 10.93 -14.11 -18.70
C MET A 83 10.01 -15.21 -19.23
N VAL A 84 8.98 -14.82 -20.00
CA VAL A 84 8.04 -15.75 -20.63
C VAL A 84 8.33 -15.77 -22.13
N PRO A 85 8.83 -16.88 -22.71
CA PRO A 85 9.24 -16.94 -24.12
C PRO A 85 8.15 -16.55 -25.12
N GLU A 86 6.91 -16.96 -24.86
CA GLU A 86 5.74 -16.65 -25.70
C GLU A 86 5.41 -15.15 -25.69
N GLN A 87 5.52 -14.51 -24.52
CA GLN A 87 5.35 -13.05 -24.39
C GLN A 87 6.46 -12.28 -25.10
N ARG A 88 7.71 -12.76 -24.99
CA ARG A 88 8.84 -12.21 -25.74
C ARG A 88 8.60 -12.28 -27.25
N ALA A 89 8.11 -13.41 -27.75
CA ALA A 89 7.79 -13.58 -29.16
C ALA A 89 6.69 -12.60 -29.62
N ARG A 90 5.59 -12.51 -28.87
CA ARG A 90 4.49 -11.56 -29.12
C ARG A 90 5.00 -10.12 -29.20
N LEU A 91 5.83 -9.69 -28.26
CA LEU A 91 6.38 -8.33 -28.23
C LEU A 91 7.33 -8.08 -29.41
N ALA A 92 8.17 -9.06 -29.76
CA ALA A 92 9.07 -8.95 -30.91
C ALA A 92 8.31 -8.84 -32.24
N GLU A 93 7.22 -9.58 -32.41
CA GLU A 93 6.32 -9.46 -33.58
C GLU A 93 5.69 -8.06 -33.68
N ARG A 94 5.46 -7.41 -32.54
CA ARG A 94 4.98 -6.01 -32.45
C ARG A 94 6.08 -4.96 -32.56
N GLY A 95 7.32 -5.39 -32.84
CA GLY A 95 8.46 -4.51 -33.08
C GLY A 95 9.17 -4.01 -31.82
N VAL A 96 8.90 -4.59 -30.64
CA VAL A 96 9.64 -4.26 -29.41
C VAL A 96 11.06 -4.82 -29.49
N PRO A 97 12.12 -4.00 -29.35
CA PRO A 97 13.48 -4.47 -29.50
C PRO A 97 14.00 -5.18 -28.23
N PHE A 98 14.55 -6.37 -28.42
CA PHE A 98 15.28 -7.11 -27.37
C PHE A 98 16.77 -7.12 -27.69
N GLY A 99 17.60 -6.86 -26.67
CA GLY A 99 19.04 -7.01 -26.74
C GLY A 99 19.47 -8.45 -26.99
N ARG A 100 20.72 -8.63 -27.43
CA ARG A 100 21.25 -9.96 -27.77
C ARG A 100 21.48 -10.86 -26.55
N ARG A 101 21.70 -10.28 -25.38
CA ARG A 101 21.99 -11.00 -24.14
C ARG A 101 20.74 -11.00 -23.26
N ALA A 102 20.39 -12.18 -22.76
CA ALA A 102 19.35 -12.33 -21.76
C ALA A 102 19.75 -11.64 -20.45
N MET A 103 18.77 -10.99 -19.83
CA MET A 103 18.85 -10.25 -18.58
C MET A 103 17.85 -10.76 -17.54
N SER A 104 17.06 -11.82 -17.81
CA SER A 104 16.03 -12.40 -16.94
C SER A 104 16.48 -12.79 -15.52
N THR A 105 17.78 -12.85 -15.25
CA THR A 105 18.35 -13.00 -13.91
C THR A 105 18.18 -11.76 -13.02
N LEU A 106 17.96 -10.58 -13.61
CA LEU A 106 17.69 -9.35 -12.89
C LEU A 106 16.21 -9.28 -12.52
N ARG A 107 15.93 -9.38 -11.23
CA ARG A 107 14.56 -9.25 -10.70
C ARG A 107 14.06 -7.82 -10.90
N HIS A 108 12.78 -7.68 -11.24
CA HIS A 108 12.18 -6.38 -11.52
C HIS A 108 12.27 -5.35 -10.39
N PRO A 109 12.27 -5.67 -9.07
CA PRO A 109 12.44 -4.64 -8.05
C PRO A 109 13.85 -4.02 -8.11
N VAL A 110 14.85 -4.83 -8.45
CA VAL A 110 16.23 -4.37 -8.65
C VAL A 110 16.32 -3.49 -9.88
N VAL A 111 15.66 -3.88 -10.98
CA VAL A 111 15.62 -3.11 -12.22
C VAL A 111 14.90 -1.77 -12.01
N GLY A 112 13.75 -1.78 -11.32
CA GLY A 112 12.98 -0.58 -11.00
C GLY A 112 13.77 0.41 -10.18
N ALA A 113 14.39 -0.03 -9.06
CA ALA A 113 15.23 0.84 -8.24
C ALA A 113 16.48 1.35 -9.00
N ALA A 114 17.08 0.52 -9.86
CA ALA A 114 18.21 0.93 -10.67
C ALA A 114 17.83 1.94 -11.76
N ALA A 115 16.67 1.75 -12.39
CA ALA A 115 16.12 2.66 -13.37
C ALA A 115 15.73 3.98 -12.73
N TRP A 116 15.18 3.97 -11.50
CA TRP A 116 14.82 5.17 -10.74
C TRP A 116 15.97 6.18 -10.67
N ALA A 117 17.18 5.70 -10.34
CA ALA A 117 18.37 6.56 -10.25
C ALA A 117 18.79 7.19 -11.60
N ALA A 118 18.41 6.57 -12.72
CA ALA A 118 18.71 7.06 -14.07
C ALA A 118 17.58 7.91 -14.67
N LEU A 119 16.34 7.76 -14.17
CA LEU A 119 15.16 8.52 -14.58
C LEU A 119 15.18 9.89 -13.89
N GLN A 120 16.06 10.78 -14.35
CA GLN A 120 16.06 12.19 -13.93
C GLN A 120 15.09 13.05 -14.75
N SER A 121 14.22 12.44 -15.56
CA SER A 121 13.17 13.17 -16.28
C SER A 121 12.12 13.71 -15.30
N ASP A 122 11.60 14.91 -15.58
CA ASP A 122 10.32 15.38 -15.03
C ASP A 122 9.28 14.29 -15.27
N PRO A 123 8.53 13.82 -14.26
CA PRO A 123 8.38 14.36 -12.90
C PRO A 123 9.24 13.78 -11.78
N ILE A 124 9.96 12.67 -11.99
CA ILE A 124 10.79 12.07 -10.93
C ILE A 124 11.91 13.04 -10.51
N GLY A 125 12.49 13.76 -11.46
CA GLY A 125 13.53 14.76 -11.20
C GLY A 125 13.08 15.96 -10.35
N ALA A 126 11.77 16.19 -10.22
CA ALA A 126 11.21 17.30 -9.44
C ALA A 126 10.90 16.93 -7.97
N LEU A 127 11.02 15.65 -7.59
CA LEU A 127 10.76 15.22 -6.22
C LEU A 127 11.86 15.69 -5.26
N PRO A 128 11.51 16.08 -4.03
CA PRO A 128 12.48 16.29 -2.96
C PRO A 128 13.36 15.05 -2.77
N GLU A 129 14.67 15.24 -2.62
CA GLU A 129 15.65 14.15 -2.54
C GLU A 129 15.26 13.06 -1.51
N PRO A 130 14.83 13.39 -0.27
CA PRO A 130 14.48 12.35 0.69
C PRO A 130 13.22 11.56 0.27
N LEU A 131 12.25 12.21 -0.39
CA LEU A 131 11.07 11.53 -0.92
C LEU A 131 11.42 10.63 -2.11
N SER A 132 12.25 11.11 -3.03
CA SER A 132 12.77 10.33 -4.16
C SER A 132 13.54 9.11 -3.67
N TRP A 133 14.35 9.27 -2.62
CA TRP A 133 15.06 8.17 -1.99
C TRP A 133 14.10 7.17 -1.34
N ALA A 134 13.10 7.63 -0.58
CA ALA A 134 12.08 6.77 0.01
C ALA A 134 11.34 5.95 -1.06
N ALA A 135 10.90 6.59 -2.14
CA ALA A 135 10.23 5.94 -3.26
C ALA A 135 11.11 4.88 -3.93
N CYS A 136 12.40 5.18 -4.16
CA CYS A 136 13.36 4.21 -4.68
C CYS A 136 13.49 2.96 -3.78
N GLN A 137 13.51 3.15 -2.45
CA GLN A 137 13.53 2.03 -1.49
C GLN A 137 12.24 1.21 -1.55
N VAL A 138 11.08 1.84 -1.68
CA VAL A 138 9.79 1.16 -1.83
C VAL A 138 9.76 0.31 -3.11
N VAL A 139 10.18 0.88 -4.24
CA VAL A 139 10.30 0.15 -5.52
C VAL A 139 11.23 -1.05 -5.38
N GLY A 140 12.38 -0.90 -4.71
CA GLY A 140 13.31 -2.01 -4.49
C GLY A 140 12.85 -3.04 -3.46
N GLY A 141 11.96 -2.66 -2.55
CA GLY A 141 11.60 -3.43 -1.35
C GLY A 141 10.18 -4.02 -1.34
N HIS A 142 9.32 -3.71 -2.31
CA HIS A 142 7.90 -4.12 -2.31
C HIS A 142 7.64 -5.63 -2.36
N HIS A 143 8.66 -6.49 -2.48
CA HIS A 143 8.56 -7.95 -2.28
C HIS A 143 8.97 -8.40 -0.86
N GLY A 144 8.98 -7.47 0.10
CA GLY A 144 9.26 -7.74 1.52
C GLY A 144 10.73 -7.75 1.91
N VAL A 145 11.65 -7.42 1.00
CA VAL A 145 13.11 -7.36 1.27
C VAL A 145 13.74 -6.21 0.52
N TRP A 146 14.30 -5.23 1.24
CA TRP A 146 15.08 -4.14 0.63
C TRP A 146 16.39 -4.63 0.02
N LEU A 147 16.86 -3.88 -0.97
CA LEU A 147 18.07 -4.19 -1.70
C LEU A 147 19.32 -3.97 -0.84
N LYS A 148 20.27 -4.89 -0.93
CA LYS A 148 21.60 -4.74 -0.34
C LYS A 148 22.37 -3.64 -1.07
N ALA A 149 23.28 -2.99 -0.34
CA ALA A 149 24.19 -2.01 -0.90
C ALA A 149 24.90 -2.54 -2.16
N GLY A 150 24.96 -1.71 -3.21
CA GLY A 150 25.61 -2.04 -4.48
C GLY A 150 24.71 -2.73 -5.51
N GLN A 151 23.65 -3.45 -5.11
CA GLN A 151 22.77 -4.16 -6.07
C GLN A 151 22.16 -3.22 -7.11
N THR A 152 21.65 -2.06 -6.67
CA THR A 152 21.09 -1.02 -7.54
C THR A 152 22.12 -0.51 -8.54
N ARG A 153 23.36 -0.25 -8.08
CA ARG A 153 24.45 0.29 -8.92
C ARG A 153 24.90 -0.73 -9.98
N ASP A 154 25.04 -2.00 -9.59
CA ASP A 154 25.44 -3.06 -10.50
C ASP A 154 24.36 -3.35 -11.55
N ALA A 155 23.09 -3.32 -11.15
CA ALA A 155 21.97 -3.42 -12.09
C ALA A 155 21.94 -2.23 -13.06
N ALA A 156 22.12 -0.99 -12.58
CA ALA A 156 22.16 0.19 -13.44
C ALA A 156 23.26 0.09 -14.52
N ARG A 157 24.46 -0.38 -14.16
CA ARG A 157 25.54 -0.64 -15.12
C ARG A 157 25.17 -1.68 -16.17
N ARG A 158 24.53 -2.78 -15.75
CA ARG A 158 24.08 -3.84 -16.68
C ARG A 158 23.00 -3.34 -17.62
N ILE A 159 22.02 -2.59 -17.11
CA ILE A 159 20.95 -1.95 -17.88
C ILE A 159 21.56 -1.04 -18.95
N ALA A 160 22.41 -0.09 -18.54
CA ALA A 160 23.04 0.86 -19.47
C ALA A 160 23.87 0.18 -20.57
N ALA A 161 24.49 -0.98 -20.28
CA ALA A 161 25.34 -1.68 -21.22
C ALA A 161 24.61 -2.66 -22.16
N MET A 162 23.45 -3.18 -21.76
CA MET A 162 22.83 -4.35 -22.42
C MET A 162 21.41 -4.09 -22.90
N GLU A 163 20.68 -3.17 -22.27
CA GLU A 163 19.28 -2.92 -22.58
C GLU A 163 19.16 -1.91 -23.74
N PRO A 164 18.38 -2.21 -24.80
CA PRO A 164 18.08 -1.24 -25.85
C PRO A 164 17.46 0.05 -25.30
N ARG A 165 17.76 1.18 -25.95
CA ARG A 165 17.26 2.52 -25.57
C ARG A 165 15.74 2.58 -25.39
N TYR A 166 14.98 1.81 -26.17
CA TYR A 166 13.53 1.66 -26.06
C TYR A 166 13.05 1.48 -24.63
N TRP A 167 13.72 0.66 -23.82
CA TRP A 167 13.25 0.32 -22.48
C TRP A 167 13.42 1.47 -21.48
N ALA A 168 14.46 2.29 -21.63
CA ALA A 168 14.60 3.51 -20.85
C ALA A 168 13.48 4.50 -21.19
N GLU A 169 13.20 4.67 -22.48
CA GLU A 169 12.11 5.51 -22.95
C GLU A 169 10.74 4.96 -22.51
N ALA A 170 10.55 3.63 -22.47
CA ALA A 170 9.31 3.00 -22.01
C ALA A 170 9.05 3.24 -20.53
N ARG A 171 10.10 3.23 -19.70
CA ARG A 171 9.98 3.61 -18.29
C ARG A 171 9.66 5.09 -18.12
N SER A 172 10.31 5.99 -18.86
CA SER A 172 9.95 7.41 -18.85
C SER A 172 8.50 7.64 -19.26
N ALA A 173 8.06 7.03 -20.37
CA ALA A 173 6.68 7.15 -20.83
C ALA A 173 5.66 6.54 -19.85
N ALA A 174 6.01 5.46 -19.14
CA ALA A 174 5.16 4.91 -18.08
C ALA A 174 5.02 5.87 -16.90
N VAL A 175 6.11 6.50 -16.47
CA VAL A 175 6.11 7.49 -15.39
C VAL A 175 5.26 8.71 -15.77
N GLU A 176 5.46 9.24 -16.98
CA GLU A 176 4.71 10.38 -17.53
C GLU A 176 3.21 10.06 -17.62
N TRP A 177 2.86 8.89 -18.18
CA TRP A 177 1.46 8.48 -18.28
C TRP A 177 0.81 8.33 -16.90
N LEU A 178 1.48 7.70 -15.93
CA LEU A 178 0.96 7.57 -14.57
C LEU A 178 0.81 8.93 -13.87
N TRP A 179 1.70 9.88 -14.15
CA TRP A 179 1.60 11.25 -13.66
C TRP A 179 0.36 11.96 -14.21
N GLU A 180 0.11 11.85 -15.52
CA GLU A 180 -1.09 12.39 -16.18
C GLU A 180 -2.38 11.73 -15.69
N GLN A 181 -2.36 10.46 -15.28
CA GLN A 181 -3.56 9.82 -14.71
C GLN A 181 -3.83 10.26 -13.26
N LEU A 182 -2.78 10.47 -12.46
CA LEU A 182 -2.91 10.58 -11.00
C LEU A 182 -2.78 12.01 -10.47
N HIS A 183 -2.16 12.92 -11.22
CA HIS A 183 -1.98 14.34 -10.87
C HIS A 183 -1.49 14.54 -9.42
N PRO A 184 -0.35 13.95 -9.03
CA PRO A 184 0.10 14.00 -7.65
C PRO A 184 0.51 15.42 -7.23
N ALA A 185 0.33 15.72 -5.94
CA ALA A 185 0.92 16.89 -5.31
C ALA A 185 2.38 16.60 -4.91
N CYS A 186 3.16 17.64 -4.62
CA CYS A 186 4.50 17.50 -4.07
C CYS A 186 4.48 17.85 -2.57
N PRO A 187 4.90 16.93 -1.67
CA PRO A 187 5.10 17.24 -0.26
C PRO A 187 6.20 18.29 -0.08
N ASP A 188 5.95 19.30 0.75
CA ASP A 188 6.85 20.43 1.02
C ASP A 188 7.40 20.48 2.45
N GLY A 189 7.01 19.54 3.31
CA GLY A 189 7.48 19.45 4.69
C GLY A 189 8.63 18.47 4.90
N ASP A 190 9.14 18.46 6.13
CA ASP A 190 10.25 17.60 6.55
C ASP A 190 9.76 16.16 6.77
N LEU A 191 10.12 15.26 5.87
CA LEU A 191 9.80 13.85 6.01
C LEU A 191 10.80 13.11 6.91
N ASP A 192 10.29 12.31 7.85
CA ASP A 192 11.12 11.32 8.55
C ASP A 192 11.37 10.13 7.61
N LEU A 193 12.60 10.03 7.10
CA LEU A 193 12.92 9.09 6.03
C LEU A 193 12.64 7.63 6.41
N SER A 194 12.94 7.24 7.65
CA SER A 194 12.77 5.86 8.09
C SER A 194 11.29 5.50 8.20
N THR A 195 10.49 6.39 8.79
CA THR A 195 9.04 6.24 8.91
C THR A 195 8.38 6.25 7.54
N ALA A 196 8.79 7.16 6.65
CA ALA A 196 8.31 7.22 5.26
C ALA A 196 8.56 5.89 4.54
N ILE A 197 9.80 5.36 4.58
CA ILE A 197 10.13 4.08 3.93
C ILE A 197 9.26 2.95 4.50
N MET A 198 9.12 2.84 5.82
CA MET A 198 8.36 1.77 6.46
C MET A 198 6.86 1.84 6.13
N CYS A 199 6.25 3.01 6.31
CA CYS A 199 4.83 3.22 6.06
C CYS A 199 4.50 3.04 4.58
N LEU A 200 5.26 3.66 3.67
CA LEU A 200 5.03 3.53 2.23
C LEU A 200 5.25 2.10 1.76
N SER A 201 6.27 1.39 2.25
CA SER A 201 6.53 0.01 1.83
C SER A 201 5.37 -0.91 2.23
N GLY A 202 4.93 -0.87 3.49
CA GLY A 202 3.81 -1.70 3.95
C GLY A 202 2.50 -1.37 3.24
N PHE A 203 2.24 -0.08 3.01
CA PHE A 203 1.05 0.37 2.29
C PHE A 203 1.07 -0.03 0.81
N THR A 204 2.22 0.11 0.14
CA THR A 204 2.42 -0.30 -1.26
C THR A 204 2.21 -1.80 -1.42
N ILE A 205 2.76 -2.61 -0.50
CA ILE A 205 2.56 -4.07 -0.50
C ILE A 205 1.08 -4.42 -0.38
N LEU A 206 0.35 -3.79 0.54
CA LEU A 206 -1.09 -4.00 0.67
C LEU A 206 -1.83 -3.65 -0.63
N CYS A 207 -1.49 -2.51 -1.25
CA CYS A 207 -2.12 -2.09 -2.50
C CYS A 207 -1.82 -3.06 -3.65
N ASP A 208 -0.58 -3.50 -3.79
CA ASP A 208 -0.17 -4.48 -4.80
C ASP A 208 -0.87 -5.83 -4.59
N TRP A 209 -1.03 -6.29 -3.34
CA TRP A 209 -1.76 -7.53 -3.04
C TRP A 209 -3.24 -7.45 -3.42
N LEU A 210 -3.91 -6.32 -3.14
CA LEU A 210 -5.31 -6.14 -3.52
C LEU A 210 -5.48 -5.98 -5.04
N ALA A 211 -4.57 -5.25 -5.71
CA ALA A 211 -4.51 -5.16 -7.18
C ALA A 211 -4.10 -6.48 -7.84
N SER A 212 -3.47 -7.38 -7.08
CA SER A 212 -3.05 -8.69 -7.56
C SER A 212 -4.20 -9.69 -7.70
N ASP A 213 -5.35 -9.44 -7.06
CA ASP A 213 -6.49 -10.34 -7.04
C ASP A 213 -7.26 -10.37 -8.38
N GLU A 214 -7.08 -11.44 -9.14
CA GLU A 214 -7.68 -11.65 -10.46
C GLU A 214 -9.21 -11.69 -10.45
N ARG A 215 -9.83 -11.91 -9.28
CA ARG A 215 -11.30 -11.83 -9.15
C ARG A 215 -11.83 -10.42 -9.40
N PHE A 216 -11.02 -9.40 -9.09
CA PHE A 216 -11.36 -7.99 -9.30
C PHE A 216 -10.61 -7.39 -10.50
N PHE A 217 -9.37 -7.82 -10.73
CA PHE A 217 -8.51 -7.30 -11.79
C PHE A 217 -8.13 -8.40 -12.80
N PRO A 218 -9.10 -8.89 -13.60
CA PRO A 218 -8.82 -9.84 -14.66
C PRO A 218 -8.01 -9.18 -15.79
N ALA A 219 -7.29 -10.02 -16.53
CA ALA A 219 -6.51 -9.61 -17.71
C ALA A 219 -7.36 -8.77 -18.67
N ALA A 220 -6.83 -7.60 -19.05
CA ALA A 220 -7.54 -6.62 -19.88
C ALA A 220 -6.67 -6.10 -21.04
N PRO A 221 -6.14 -6.97 -21.92
CA PRO A 221 -5.23 -6.57 -22.99
C PRO A 221 -5.92 -5.72 -24.08
N ASP A 222 -7.23 -5.89 -24.25
CA ASP A 222 -8.02 -5.25 -25.31
C ASP A 222 -8.77 -3.99 -24.86
N VAL A 223 -8.66 -3.62 -23.58
CA VAL A 223 -9.29 -2.38 -23.07
C VAL A 223 -8.43 -1.19 -23.48
N ALA A 224 -9.04 -0.18 -24.09
CA ALA A 224 -8.34 1.04 -24.47
C ALA A 224 -7.78 1.79 -23.25
N PRO A 225 -6.55 2.33 -23.31
CA PRO A 225 -5.93 3.03 -22.17
C PRO A 225 -6.78 4.15 -21.58
N GLU A 226 -7.48 4.90 -22.43
CA GLU A 226 -8.32 6.04 -22.04
C GLU A 226 -9.56 5.60 -21.25
N ALA A 227 -10.04 4.37 -21.47
CA ALA A 227 -11.18 3.81 -20.75
C ALA A 227 -10.75 3.06 -19.47
N TYR A 228 -9.50 2.60 -19.41
CA TYR A 228 -9.05 1.71 -18.34
C TYR A 228 -9.04 2.39 -16.97
N GLY A 229 -8.75 3.70 -16.89
CA GLY A 229 -8.69 4.42 -15.62
C GLY A 229 -9.98 4.36 -14.81
N ALA A 230 -11.14 4.56 -15.47
CA ALA A 230 -12.44 4.48 -14.82
C ALA A 230 -12.78 3.04 -14.39
N LEU A 231 -12.46 2.05 -15.22
CA LEU A 231 -12.66 0.64 -14.91
C LEU A 231 -11.82 0.20 -13.70
N SER A 232 -10.56 0.63 -13.66
CA SER A 232 -9.63 0.36 -12.55
C SER A 232 -10.13 0.96 -11.23
N GLU A 233 -10.69 2.18 -11.27
CA GLU A 233 -11.28 2.82 -10.09
C GLU A 233 -12.47 2.03 -9.52
N GLU A 234 -13.38 1.56 -10.39
CA GLU A 234 -14.53 0.73 -9.98
C GLU A 234 -14.05 -0.58 -9.33
N ARG A 235 -13.14 -1.29 -9.99
CA ARG A 235 -12.56 -2.56 -9.50
C ARG A 235 -11.84 -2.38 -8.16
N ALA A 236 -11.09 -1.30 -8.00
CA ALA A 236 -10.42 -0.98 -6.74
C ALA A 236 -11.42 -0.77 -5.60
N ARG A 237 -12.54 -0.08 -5.84
CA ARG A 237 -13.59 0.08 -4.82
C ARG A 237 -14.15 -1.26 -4.38
N ASP A 238 -14.40 -2.16 -5.32
CA ASP A 238 -14.94 -3.50 -5.04
C ASP A 238 -13.93 -4.38 -4.29
N ALA A 239 -12.66 -4.38 -4.70
CA ALA A 239 -11.59 -5.12 -4.04
C ALA A 239 -11.41 -4.65 -2.59
N VAL A 240 -11.30 -3.34 -2.37
CA VAL A 240 -11.11 -2.75 -1.03
C VAL A 240 -12.33 -2.97 -0.14
N ARG A 241 -13.56 -2.88 -0.70
CA ARG A 241 -14.79 -3.20 0.03
C ARG A 241 -14.84 -4.67 0.43
N SER A 242 -14.51 -5.58 -0.49
CA SER A 242 -14.50 -7.02 -0.22
C SER A 242 -13.44 -7.41 0.81
N ALA A 243 -12.33 -6.68 0.88
CA ALA A 243 -11.30 -6.86 1.89
C ALA A 243 -11.71 -6.32 3.28
N GLY A 244 -12.85 -5.62 3.38
CA GLY A 244 -13.40 -5.12 4.64
C GLY A 244 -12.87 -3.76 5.08
N PHE A 245 -12.05 -3.09 4.26
CA PHE A 245 -11.46 -1.79 4.61
C PHE A 245 -12.42 -0.60 4.50
N LEU A 246 -13.60 -0.79 3.89
CA LEU A 246 -14.65 0.25 3.82
C LEU A 246 -15.75 0.05 4.87
N GLN A 247 -15.52 -0.82 5.86
CA GLN A 247 -16.44 -0.96 6.98
C GLN A 247 -16.32 0.28 7.89
N PRO A 248 -17.44 0.80 8.42
CA PRO A 248 -17.38 1.87 9.41
C PRO A 248 -16.51 1.44 10.58
N SER A 249 -15.55 2.28 10.93
CA SER A 249 -14.63 2.03 12.03
C SER A 249 -14.95 2.90 13.24
N SER A 250 -16.11 3.54 13.35
CA SER A 250 -16.45 4.36 14.52
C SER A 250 -17.81 3.96 15.09
N SER A 251 -17.89 3.88 16.41
CA SER A 251 -19.08 3.54 17.17
C SER A 251 -19.61 4.75 17.95
N ALA A 252 -20.94 4.81 18.07
CA ALA A 252 -21.63 5.76 18.93
C ALA A 252 -21.81 5.22 20.37
N ALA A 253 -21.20 4.08 20.68
CA ALA A 253 -21.24 3.46 22.00
C ALA A 253 -20.75 4.40 23.09
N SER A 254 -21.38 4.30 24.27
CA SER A 254 -20.97 5.07 25.44
C SER A 254 -19.52 4.73 25.82
N THR A 255 -18.71 5.76 26.05
CA THR A 255 -17.34 5.62 26.53
C THR A 255 -17.23 5.32 28.03
N ALA A 256 -18.33 5.51 28.79
CA ALA A 256 -18.39 5.15 30.21
C ALA A 256 -18.46 3.62 30.40
N PHE A 257 -17.57 3.05 31.22
CA PHE A 257 -17.41 1.61 31.41
C PHE A 257 -18.72 0.91 31.74
N GLY A 258 -19.46 1.40 32.75
CA GLY A 258 -20.69 0.75 33.23
C GLY A 258 -21.81 0.70 32.18
N ARG A 259 -21.78 1.59 31.17
CA ARG A 259 -22.73 1.55 30.05
C ARG A 259 -22.23 0.67 28.91
N LEU A 260 -20.92 0.70 28.64
CA LEU A 260 -20.30 -0.14 27.62
C LEU A 260 -20.41 -1.64 27.97
N PHE A 261 -20.35 -1.98 29.26
CA PHE A 261 -20.43 -3.35 29.79
C PHE A 261 -21.63 -3.54 30.73
N ALA A 262 -22.80 -3.00 30.38
CA ALA A 262 -24.01 -3.07 31.21
C ALA A 262 -24.45 -4.52 31.53
N ASP A 263 -24.07 -5.48 30.70
CA ASP A 263 -24.35 -6.92 30.86
C ASP A 263 -23.47 -7.60 31.93
N LEU A 264 -22.34 -6.99 32.32
CA LEU A 264 -21.38 -7.56 33.26
C LEU A 264 -21.60 -7.14 34.72
N GLY A 265 -22.63 -6.32 34.99
CA GLY A 265 -22.96 -5.81 36.32
C GLY A 265 -22.12 -4.61 36.74
N ALA A 266 -21.93 -4.42 38.04
CA ALA A 266 -21.20 -3.27 38.58
C ALA A 266 -19.70 -3.34 38.21
N PRO A 267 -19.08 -2.22 37.78
CA PRO A 267 -17.66 -2.17 37.49
C PRO A 267 -16.82 -2.54 38.72
N ARG A 268 -15.70 -3.22 38.49
CA ARG A 268 -14.68 -3.48 39.53
C ARG A 268 -13.84 -2.21 39.76
N PRO A 269 -13.12 -2.08 40.89
CA PRO A 269 -12.27 -0.92 41.16
C PRO A 269 -11.29 -0.60 40.03
N LEU A 270 -10.66 -1.61 39.41
CA LEU A 270 -9.79 -1.42 38.24
C LEU A 270 -10.51 -0.82 37.03
N GLN A 271 -11.77 -1.18 36.83
CA GLN A 271 -12.57 -0.73 35.68
C GLN A 271 -13.09 0.69 35.91
N GLU A 272 -13.40 1.07 37.15
CA GLU A 272 -13.75 2.43 37.54
C GLU A 272 -12.61 3.42 37.29
N THR A 273 -11.35 3.01 37.50
CA THR A 273 -10.20 3.89 37.22
C THR A 273 -10.07 4.22 35.74
N VAL A 274 -10.56 3.36 34.83
CA VAL A 274 -10.54 3.63 33.39
C VAL A 274 -11.35 4.87 33.08
N ASP A 275 -12.55 5.04 33.65
CA ASP A 275 -13.39 6.22 33.43
C ASP A 275 -12.79 7.50 34.01
N ALA A 276 -11.98 7.38 35.07
CA ALA A 276 -11.34 8.51 35.73
C ALA A 276 -10.13 9.09 34.97
N ILE A 277 -9.60 8.41 33.95
CA ILE A 277 -8.45 8.93 33.18
C ILE A 277 -8.88 10.17 32.37
N PRO A 278 -8.17 11.31 32.48
CA PRO A 278 -8.52 12.53 31.75
C PRO A 278 -8.53 12.35 30.23
N ALA A 279 -9.52 12.96 29.56
CA ALA A 279 -9.71 12.81 28.11
C ALA A 279 -8.64 13.52 27.28
N ASP A 280 -8.13 14.64 27.76
CA ASP A 280 -7.01 15.39 27.18
C ASP A 280 -5.73 14.54 27.13
N LEU A 281 -5.47 13.75 28.17
CA LEU A 281 -4.35 12.81 28.17
C LEU A 281 -4.54 11.69 27.12
N LEU A 282 -5.75 11.17 26.97
CA LEU A 282 -6.07 10.13 25.98
C LEU A 282 -6.16 10.65 24.54
N ALA A 283 -6.32 11.97 24.37
CA ALA A 283 -6.28 12.66 23.09
C ALA A 283 -4.85 12.90 22.58
N GLU A 284 -3.82 12.43 23.28
CA GLU A 284 -2.41 12.41 22.85
C GLU A 284 -1.90 10.95 22.67
N PRO A 285 -0.77 10.71 21.98
CA PRO A 285 -0.17 9.38 21.93
C PRO A 285 0.17 8.88 23.35
N VAL A 286 -0.41 7.76 23.77
CA VAL A 286 -0.32 7.26 25.15
C VAL A 286 0.08 5.78 25.21
N LEU A 287 0.90 5.43 26.20
CA LEU A 287 1.18 4.06 26.61
C LEU A 287 0.58 3.83 28.00
N ALA A 288 -0.38 2.91 28.11
CA ALA A 288 -1.00 2.52 29.38
C ALA A 288 -0.53 1.13 29.81
N CYS A 289 -0.11 0.99 31.07
CA CYS A 289 0.21 -0.29 31.70
C CYS A 289 -0.84 -0.62 32.75
N ILE A 290 -1.48 -1.80 32.65
CA ILE A 290 -2.52 -2.25 33.59
C ILE A 290 -1.99 -3.46 34.38
N GLU A 291 -1.71 -3.25 35.66
CA GLU A 291 -1.23 -4.28 36.58
C GLU A 291 -2.32 -4.65 37.57
N ALA A 292 -2.80 -5.90 37.51
CA ALA A 292 -3.80 -6.43 38.44
C ALA A 292 -3.74 -7.96 38.50
N PRO A 293 -4.22 -8.59 39.59
CA PRO A 293 -4.39 -10.04 39.68
C PRO A 293 -5.21 -10.65 38.54
N THR A 294 -5.07 -11.95 38.33
CA THR A 294 -5.91 -12.70 37.37
C THR A 294 -7.37 -12.68 37.84
N GLY A 295 -8.30 -12.59 36.89
CA GLY A 295 -9.72 -12.49 37.20
C GLY A 295 -10.26 -11.08 37.49
N GLU A 296 -9.40 -10.06 37.63
CA GLU A 296 -9.83 -8.66 37.92
C GLU A 296 -10.44 -7.88 36.73
N GLY A 297 -10.73 -8.55 35.61
CA GLY A 297 -11.36 -7.89 34.46
C GLY A 297 -10.44 -6.96 33.66
N LYS A 298 -9.12 -7.27 33.62
CA LYS A 298 -8.13 -6.53 32.82
C LYS A 298 -8.48 -6.42 31.34
N THR A 299 -9.12 -7.46 30.78
CA THR A 299 -9.53 -7.47 29.37
C THR A 299 -10.57 -6.39 29.09
N GLU A 300 -11.63 -6.33 29.89
CA GLU A 300 -12.68 -5.31 29.77
C GLU A 300 -12.12 -3.91 30.02
N ALA A 301 -11.24 -3.76 31.02
CA ALA A 301 -10.58 -2.47 31.29
C ALA A 301 -9.75 -1.99 30.07
N ALA A 302 -8.99 -2.89 29.44
CA ALA A 302 -8.22 -2.57 28.24
C ALA A 302 -9.12 -2.24 27.04
N LEU A 303 -10.23 -2.95 26.85
CA LEU A 303 -11.20 -2.67 25.78
C LEU A 303 -11.93 -1.33 26.00
N ALA A 304 -12.35 -1.03 27.22
CA ALA A 304 -12.90 0.28 27.57
C ALA A 304 -11.89 1.39 27.28
N LEU A 305 -10.64 1.22 27.71
CA LEU A 305 -9.60 2.21 27.46
C LEU A 305 -9.33 2.40 25.96
N ALA A 306 -9.26 1.31 25.19
CA ALA A 306 -9.11 1.35 23.75
C ALA A 306 -10.29 2.07 23.07
N HIS A 307 -11.53 1.80 23.50
CA HIS A 307 -12.73 2.49 23.02
C HIS A 307 -12.72 3.99 23.36
N ARG A 308 -12.27 4.37 24.56
CA ARG A 308 -12.12 5.79 24.94
C ARG A 308 -11.11 6.52 24.06
N ILE A 309 -9.93 5.91 23.84
CA ILE A 309 -8.91 6.45 22.94
C ILE A 309 -9.48 6.54 21.52
N GLY A 310 -10.14 5.48 21.07
CA GLY A 310 -10.70 5.35 19.74
C GLY A 310 -11.75 6.41 19.42
N ALA A 311 -12.71 6.60 20.33
CA ALA A 311 -13.74 7.62 20.22
C ALA A 311 -13.16 9.04 20.11
N LEU A 312 -12.08 9.35 20.84
CA LEU A 312 -11.39 10.65 20.75
C LEU A 312 -10.65 10.83 19.41
N ARG A 313 -10.28 9.74 18.74
CA ARG A 313 -9.59 9.73 17.44
C ARG A 313 -10.52 9.49 16.25
N GLY A 314 -11.80 9.23 16.51
CA GLY A 314 -12.77 8.88 15.48
C GLY A 314 -12.57 7.48 14.87
N THR A 315 -12.00 6.53 15.62
CA THR A 315 -11.77 5.15 15.16
C THR A 315 -11.76 4.13 16.30
N ASP A 316 -12.45 3.01 16.16
CA ASP A 316 -12.43 1.84 17.04
C ASP A 316 -11.54 0.72 16.48
N ALA A 317 -10.70 1.05 15.49
CA ALA A 317 -9.70 0.13 14.98
C ALA A 317 -8.72 -0.25 16.09
N LEU A 318 -8.58 -1.56 16.34
CA LEU A 318 -7.67 -2.10 17.36
C LEU A 318 -7.00 -3.38 16.87
N TYR A 319 -5.81 -3.63 17.41
CA TYR A 319 -5.13 -4.91 17.29
C TYR A 319 -5.00 -5.55 18.67
N TYR A 320 -5.61 -6.72 18.86
CA TYR A 320 -5.57 -7.44 20.12
C TYR A 320 -4.48 -8.52 20.09
N ALA A 321 -3.30 -8.20 20.62
CA ALA A 321 -2.18 -9.13 20.70
C ALA A 321 -2.39 -10.18 21.81
N LEU A 322 -2.28 -11.47 21.47
CA LEU A 322 -2.38 -12.58 22.41
C LEU A 322 -0.99 -13.19 22.71
N PRO A 323 -0.79 -13.77 23.89
CA PRO A 323 0.43 -14.51 24.19
C PRO A 323 0.56 -15.73 23.27
N THR A 324 1.79 -16.13 22.98
CA THR A 324 2.12 -17.16 21.98
C THR A 324 1.49 -18.53 22.22
N MET A 325 1.13 -18.85 23.48
CA MET A 325 0.51 -20.12 23.85
C MET A 325 -1.03 -20.09 23.83
N ALA A 326 -1.67 -18.92 23.67
CA ALA A 326 -3.12 -18.80 23.64
C ALA A 326 -3.65 -18.93 22.20
N THR A 327 -4.73 -19.70 22.02
CA THR A 327 -5.45 -19.72 20.74
C THR A 327 -6.34 -18.48 20.59
N SER A 328 -6.46 -17.95 19.37
CA SER A 328 -7.27 -16.76 19.09
C SER A 328 -8.79 -17.01 19.14
N ASN A 329 -9.25 -18.26 19.08
CA ASN A 329 -10.66 -18.63 18.93
C ASN A 329 -11.58 -18.07 20.03
N GLN A 330 -11.15 -18.11 21.30
CA GLN A 330 -11.97 -17.61 22.40
C GLN A 330 -12.02 -16.08 22.41
N MET A 331 -10.86 -15.43 22.19
CA MET A 331 -10.80 -13.97 22.18
C MET A 331 -11.52 -13.38 20.97
N PHE A 332 -11.44 -14.03 19.81
CA PHE A 332 -12.18 -13.62 18.62
C PHE A 332 -13.69 -13.55 18.88
N ARG A 333 -14.27 -14.57 19.52
CA ARG A 333 -15.71 -14.55 19.87
C ARG A 333 -16.06 -13.39 20.80
N ARG A 334 -15.22 -13.11 21.81
CA ARG A 334 -15.41 -12.00 22.75
C ARG A 334 -15.30 -10.64 22.06
N LEU A 335 -14.29 -10.46 21.22
CA LEU A 335 -14.10 -9.23 20.45
C LEU A 335 -15.21 -9.01 19.44
N LYS A 336 -15.65 -10.07 18.75
CA LYS A 336 -16.79 -9.99 17.84
C LYS A 336 -18.04 -9.51 18.57
N ALA A 337 -18.39 -10.14 19.70
CA ALA A 337 -19.51 -9.72 20.52
C ALA A 337 -19.36 -8.25 20.98
N HIS A 338 -18.17 -7.86 21.44
CA HIS A 338 -17.88 -6.48 21.80
C HIS A 338 -18.14 -5.51 20.65
N LEU A 339 -17.63 -5.77 19.44
CA LEU A 339 -17.78 -4.88 18.29
C LEU A 339 -19.20 -4.86 17.71
N THR A 340 -20.01 -5.91 17.92
CA THR A 340 -21.37 -5.99 17.38
C THR A 340 -22.47 -5.57 18.35
N GLU A 341 -22.24 -5.75 19.65
CA GLU A 341 -23.24 -5.54 20.71
C GLU A 341 -23.01 -4.28 21.51
N ARG A 342 -21.80 -3.70 21.44
CA ARG A 342 -21.39 -2.56 22.24
C ARG A 342 -20.95 -1.43 21.33
#